data_AF-A0A2V6P7Y6-F1
#
_entry.id   AF-A0A2V6P7Y6-F1
#
_cell.length_a   1.000
_cell.length_b   1.000
_cell.length_c   1.000
_cell.angle_alpha   90.00
_cell.angle_beta   90.00
_cell.angle_gamma   90.00
#
_symmetry.space_group_name_H-M   'P 1'
#
loop_
_entity.id
_entity.type
_entity.pdbx_description
1 polymer ?
#
loop_
_entity_poly.entity_id
_entity_poly.type
_entity_poly.pdbx_seq_one_letter_code
_entity_poly.pdbx_strand_id
1 'polypeptide(L)'
;MSSNREFVLHRQVRYEANSIDPKSRFKLRSAKIAPILGYIARRPAFRENRGLACAQVSSLSRAFAALHDENWCSPSDALLAKIPTVVIDRIHIEQLEVHGRVGVPDSERAQPQRLTLNVTLWPKIAELQDNLANTVNYSAVAECVKEFVSQHDYKLIETLGEQIAAHLLAQFNLRKVEVEVRKFVLPDANYVSVTAVREDEAT
;
A
#
# COMPACT_ATOMS: atom_id res chain seq x y z
N MET A 1 11.27 -3.63 -42.58
CA MET A 1 10.91 -2.25 -42.17
C MET A 1 9.79 -2.37 -41.15
N SER A 2 10.12 -1.93 -39.94
CA SER A 2 9.42 -1.84 -38.65
C SER A 2 7.93 -2.19 -38.61
N SER A 3 7.54 -3.21 -37.84
CA SER A 3 7.42 -3.25 -36.37
C SER A 3 6.10 -2.62 -35.90
N ASN A 4 5.10 -3.48 -35.73
CA ASN A 4 3.87 -3.19 -34.99
C ASN A 4 3.25 -4.54 -34.62
N ARG A 5 3.54 -5.05 -33.41
CA ARG A 5 2.83 -6.13 -32.67
C ARG A 5 3.66 -6.63 -31.46
N GLU A 6 4.07 -5.72 -30.60
CA GLU A 6 4.52 -6.05 -29.25
C GLU A 6 3.77 -5.15 -28.27
N PHE A 7 3.46 -5.66 -27.07
CA PHE A 7 2.75 -5.01 -25.95
C PHE A 7 1.22 -5.14 -25.87
N VAL A 8 0.67 -6.34 -26.14
CA VAL A 8 -0.52 -6.81 -25.41
C VAL A 8 -0.39 -8.32 -25.24
N LEU A 9 0.22 -8.78 -24.14
CA LEU A 9 0.13 -10.15 -23.57
C LEU A 9 1.09 -10.26 -22.38
N HIS A 10 0.85 -9.51 -21.30
CA HIS A 10 1.56 -9.73 -20.03
C HIS A 10 0.73 -9.39 -18.78
N ARG A 11 -0.59 -9.57 -18.85
CA ARG A 11 -1.49 -9.31 -17.73
C ARG A 11 -2.61 -10.35 -17.60
N GLN A 12 -2.26 -11.64 -17.60
CA GLN A 12 -3.23 -12.68 -17.24
C GLN A 12 -2.57 -14.01 -16.82
N VAL A 13 -1.59 -13.95 -15.91
CA VAL A 13 -1.18 -15.13 -15.12
C VAL A 13 -0.77 -14.66 -13.73
N ARG A 14 -1.76 -14.50 -12.83
CA ARG A 14 -1.69 -14.57 -11.35
C ARG A 14 -3.04 -14.15 -10.75
N TYR A 15 -4.09 -14.84 -11.18
CA TYR A 15 -5.41 -14.82 -10.54
C TYR A 15 -5.90 -16.26 -10.32
N GLU A 16 -5.01 -17.15 -9.88
CA GLU A 16 -5.37 -18.48 -9.39
C GLU A 16 -4.38 -18.89 -8.29
N ALA A 17 -4.55 -18.35 -7.08
CA ALA A 17 -3.82 -18.83 -5.90
C ALA A 17 -4.55 -18.62 -4.57
N ASN A 18 -5.87 -18.36 -4.57
CA ASN A 18 -6.64 -18.19 -3.33
C ASN A 18 -7.94 -19.02 -3.32
N SER A 19 -7.82 -20.30 -3.70
CA SER A 19 -8.77 -21.32 -3.29
C SER A 19 -7.99 -22.51 -2.74
N ILE A 20 -7.49 -22.35 -1.51
CA ILE A 20 -6.89 -23.45 -0.74
C ILE A 20 -7.58 -23.47 0.62
N ASP A 21 -8.37 -24.52 0.81
CA ASP A 21 -9.10 -24.89 2.03
C ASP A 21 -8.17 -24.91 3.27
N PRO A 22 -8.55 -24.24 4.38
CA PRO A 22 -7.76 -24.16 5.61
C PRO A 22 -7.47 -25.52 6.29
N LYS A 23 -8.07 -26.64 5.88
CA LYS A 23 -7.78 -27.97 6.42
C LYS A 23 -6.57 -28.69 5.80
N SER A 24 -5.94 -28.12 4.77
CA SER A 24 -4.79 -28.73 4.07
C SER A 24 -3.41 -28.44 4.70
N ARG A 25 -3.34 -27.63 5.76
CA ARG A 25 -2.08 -27.24 6.43
C ARG A 25 -1.46 -28.28 7.36
N PHE A 26 -2.10 -29.44 7.59
CA PHE A 26 -1.67 -30.42 8.60
C PHE A 26 -0.89 -31.65 8.07
N LYS A 27 -0.43 -31.65 6.81
CA LYS A 27 0.25 -32.83 6.23
C LYS A 27 1.63 -32.61 5.60
N LEU A 28 2.30 -31.52 5.95
CA LEU A 28 3.66 -31.22 5.47
C LEU A 28 4.59 -30.79 6.62
N ARG A 29 4.76 -31.66 7.61
CA ARG A 29 5.89 -31.61 8.57
C ARG A 29 6.46 -33.01 8.82
N SER A 30 6.76 -33.74 7.75
CA SER A 30 7.59 -34.96 7.81
C SER A 30 8.40 -35.10 6.53
N ALA A 31 9.16 -34.09 6.14
CA ALA A 31 10.26 -34.23 5.18
C ALA A 31 11.08 -32.94 5.15
N LYS A 32 12.41 -33.09 5.20
CA LYS A 32 13.45 -32.04 5.11
C LYS A 32 13.82 -31.35 6.43
N ILE A 33 14.33 -32.15 7.35
CA ILE A 33 15.41 -31.73 8.25
C ILE A 33 16.70 -32.41 7.74
N ALA A 34 17.77 -31.62 7.65
CA ALA A 34 19.12 -31.87 7.08
C ALA A 34 19.24 -31.62 5.56
N PRO A 35 20.18 -30.74 5.10
CA PRO A 35 21.50 -30.51 5.70
C PRO A 35 21.85 -29.03 5.93
N ILE A 36 21.86 -28.57 7.17
CA ILE A 36 22.76 -27.49 7.65
C ILE A 36 23.49 -27.99 8.91
N LEU A 37 24.04 -29.20 8.80
CA LEU A 37 25.03 -29.74 9.75
C LEU A 37 26.22 -30.31 8.98
N GLY A 38 26.63 -29.61 7.91
CA GLY A 38 27.86 -29.88 7.16
C GLY A 38 28.97 -28.84 7.39
N TYR A 39 28.71 -27.78 8.17
CA TYR A 39 29.60 -26.62 8.23
C TYR A 39 30.49 -26.50 9.48
N ILE A 40 30.38 -27.40 10.46
CA ILE A 40 31.26 -27.43 11.65
C ILE A 40 31.85 -28.83 11.88
N ALA A 41 32.31 -29.48 10.81
CA ALA A 41 33.07 -30.74 10.88
C ALA A 41 34.41 -30.65 10.12
N ARG A 42 34.98 -29.44 9.98
CA ARG A 42 36.35 -29.21 9.47
C ARG A 42 37.19 -28.49 10.51
N ARG A 43 37.47 -29.15 11.64
CA ARG A 43 38.67 -28.83 12.43
C ARG A 43 39.44 -30.13 12.73
N PRO A 44 40.72 -30.21 12.34
CA PRO A 44 41.57 -31.35 12.64
C PRO A 44 42.26 -31.10 13.98
N ALA A 45 41.90 -31.86 15.02
CA ALA A 45 42.72 -32.20 16.19
C ALA A 45 41.82 -32.69 17.32
N PHE A 46 41.59 -34.00 17.41
CA PHE A 46 41.89 -34.77 18.62
C PHE A 46 41.69 -36.25 18.30
N ARG A 47 42.79 -36.98 18.31
CA ARG A 47 42.89 -38.39 17.99
C ARG A 47 43.21 -39.09 19.30
N GLU A 48 42.22 -39.60 20.04
CA GLU A 48 42.43 -40.73 20.95
C GLU A 48 41.13 -41.26 21.56
N ASN A 49 41.11 -42.59 21.76
CA ASN A 49 40.15 -43.38 22.52
C ASN A 49 38.75 -43.61 21.94
N ARG A 50 38.71 -44.58 21.01
CA ARG A 50 37.57 -45.50 20.87
C ARG A 50 37.48 -46.36 22.12
N GLY A 51 36.48 -46.14 22.96
CA GLY A 51 36.28 -46.99 24.14
C GLY A 51 35.31 -46.51 25.21
N LEU A 52 34.47 -45.51 24.97
CA LEU A 52 33.44 -45.07 25.93
C LEU A 52 32.15 -44.64 25.22
N ALA A 53 31.76 -45.34 24.14
CA ALA A 53 30.51 -45.13 23.44
C ALA A 53 29.43 -46.08 24.00
N CYS A 54 28.90 -45.79 25.19
CA CYS A 54 27.58 -46.33 25.60
C CYS A 54 26.94 -45.62 26.81
N ALA A 55 27.69 -44.84 27.61
CA ALA A 55 27.18 -44.29 28.88
C ALA A 55 26.79 -42.80 28.89
N GLN A 56 26.87 -42.07 27.77
CA GLN A 56 26.50 -40.64 27.72
C GLN A 56 25.32 -40.29 26.79
N VAL A 57 24.74 -41.27 26.10
CA VAL A 57 23.57 -41.06 25.23
C VAL A 57 22.26 -40.90 26.05
N SER A 58 22.27 -41.21 27.35
CA SER A 58 21.11 -41.03 28.25
C SER A 58 20.97 -39.64 28.87
N SER A 59 21.97 -38.76 28.73
CA SER A 59 21.88 -37.37 29.22
C SER A 59 21.31 -36.40 28.18
N LEU A 60 21.37 -36.74 26.89
CA LEU A 60 20.86 -35.90 25.81
C LEU A 60 19.37 -36.12 25.50
N SER A 61 18.75 -37.23 25.94
CA SER A 61 17.30 -37.41 25.76
C SER A 61 16.47 -36.55 26.72
N ARG A 62 17.00 -36.23 27.92
CA ARG A 62 16.35 -35.28 28.84
C ARG A 62 16.54 -33.82 28.45
N ALA A 63 17.71 -33.46 27.92
CA ALA A 63 17.94 -32.12 27.39
C ALA A 63 17.07 -31.82 26.16
N PHE A 64 16.77 -32.85 25.33
CA PHE A 64 15.86 -32.71 24.20
C PHE A 64 14.37 -32.69 24.63
N ALA A 65 14.00 -33.44 25.67
CA ALA A 65 12.64 -33.40 26.23
C ALA A 65 12.32 -32.09 26.98
N ALA A 66 13.33 -31.42 27.54
CA ALA A 66 13.18 -30.08 28.14
C ALA A 66 13.15 -28.93 27.11
N LEU A 67 13.32 -29.23 25.82
CA LEU A 67 13.16 -28.30 24.70
C LEU A 67 11.78 -28.43 24.02
N HIS A 68 10.89 -29.29 24.52
CA HIS A 68 9.45 -29.22 24.26
C HIS A 68 8.78 -28.29 25.28
N ASP A 69 9.27 -27.05 25.35
CA ASP A 69 8.44 -25.98 25.86
C ASP A 69 7.45 -25.64 24.74
N GLU A 70 6.18 -25.98 24.93
CA GLU A 70 5.05 -25.69 24.01
C GLU A 70 4.90 -24.19 23.71
N ASN A 71 5.76 -23.35 24.28
CA ASN A 71 5.78 -21.91 24.14
C ASN A 71 7.02 -21.36 23.40
N TRP A 72 7.73 -22.18 22.61
CA TRP A 72 8.76 -21.68 21.69
C TRP A 72 8.15 -20.79 20.59
N CYS A 73 7.93 -19.53 20.93
CA CYS A 73 7.66 -18.48 19.98
C CYS A 73 8.96 -18.25 19.20
N SER A 74 8.94 -18.46 17.89
CA SER A 74 10.11 -18.17 17.05
C SER A 74 10.53 -16.71 17.28
N PRO A 75 11.83 -16.37 17.32
CA PRO A 75 12.26 -14.97 17.40
C PRO A 75 11.64 -14.09 16.30
N SER A 76 11.24 -14.69 15.17
CA SER A 76 10.48 -14.04 14.11
C SER A 76 9.06 -13.65 14.52
N ASP A 77 8.36 -14.46 15.31
CA ASP A 77 6.95 -14.25 15.67
C ASP A 77 6.82 -13.14 16.71
N ALA A 78 7.75 -13.08 17.67
CA ALA A 78 7.86 -11.99 18.64
C ALA A 78 8.29 -10.65 18.00
N LEU A 79 9.04 -10.70 16.90
CA LEU A 79 9.44 -9.51 16.13
C LEU A 79 8.30 -9.01 15.23
N LEU A 80 7.53 -9.93 14.63
CA LEU A 80 6.33 -9.62 13.84
C LEU A 80 5.23 -8.98 14.71
N ALA A 81 5.09 -9.39 15.97
CA ALA A 81 4.16 -8.79 16.93
C ALA A 81 4.52 -7.35 17.34
N LYS A 82 5.73 -6.88 17.01
CA LYS A 82 6.22 -5.52 17.29
C LYS A 82 6.19 -4.59 16.08
N ILE A 83 5.76 -5.06 14.92
CA ILE A 83 5.54 -4.18 13.78
C ILE A 83 4.30 -3.35 14.13
N PRO A 84 4.41 -2.02 14.28
CA PRO A 84 3.24 -1.18 14.49
C PRO A 84 2.25 -1.45 13.37
N THR A 85 0.99 -1.68 13.72
CA THR A 85 -0.14 -1.74 12.79
C THR A 85 0.05 -0.62 11.77
N VAL A 86 0.13 -0.97 10.48
CA VAL A 86 0.48 -0.02 9.42
C VAL A 86 -0.52 1.15 9.47
N VAL A 87 -0.09 2.30 9.98
CA VAL A 87 -0.88 3.54 9.96
C VAL A 87 -0.52 4.25 8.68
N ILE A 88 -1.45 4.30 7.72
CA ILE A 88 -1.26 5.12 6.51
C ILE A 88 -1.53 6.58 6.88
N ASP A 89 -0.51 7.42 6.80
CA ASP A 89 -0.70 8.83 7.16
C ASP A 89 -1.46 9.62 6.11
N ARG A 90 -1.17 9.35 4.83
CA ARG A 90 -1.76 10.05 3.69
C ARG A 90 -1.80 9.19 2.42
N ILE A 91 -2.75 9.51 1.55
CA ILE A 91 -2.86 9.02 0.18
C ILE A 91 -2.67 10.23 -0.74
N HIS A 92 -1.92 10.08 -1.83
CA HIS A 92 -1.65 11.17 -2.76
C HIS A 92 -1.92 10.75 -4.21
N ILE A 93 -2.71 11.56 -4.91
CA ILE A 93 -2.99 11.45 -6.34
C ILE A 93 -2.26 12.60 -7.03
N GLU A 94 -1.28 12.28 -7.86
CA GLU A 94 -0.49 13.26 -8.61
C GLU A 94 -1.05 13.41 -10.03
N GLN A 95 -1.16 14.66 -10.50
CA GLN A 95 -1.51 15.04 -11.87
C GLN A 95 -2.78 14.35 -12.41
N LEU A 96 -3.85 14.32 -11.61
CA LEU A 96 -5.16 13.90 -12.07
C LEU A 96 -5.67 14.85 -13.15
N GLU A 97 -5.71 14.38 -14.39
CA GLU A 97 -6.24 15.16 -15.50
C GLU A 97 -7.77 15.20 -15.46
N VAL A 98 -8.31 16.41 -15.57
CA VAL A 98 -9.74 16.69 -15.63
C VAL A 98 -10.04 17.74 -16.70
N HIS A 99 -11.27 17.75 -17.19
CA HIS A 99 -11.74 18.74 -18.16
C HIS A 99 -12.88 19.53 -17.53
N GLY A 100 -12.66 20.82 -17.32
CA GLY A 100 -13.61 21.72 -16.66
C GLY A 100 -13.71 23.06 -17.37
N ARG A 101 -14.80 23.79 -17.13
CA ARG A 101 -15.01 25.13 -17.68
C ARG A 101 -14.69 26.17 -16.62
N VAL A 102 -13.48 26.71 -16.66
CA VAL A 102 -13.00 27.68 -15.67
C VAL A 102 -12.43 28.93 -16.32
N GLY A 103 -13.00 30.08 -16.00
CA GLY A 103 -12.55 31.37 -16.53
C GLY A 103 -13.49 32.52 -16.23
N VAL A 104 -12.98 33.75 -16.21
CA VAL A 104 -13.82 34.95 -16.00
C VAL A 104 -14.60 35.32 -17.27
N PRO A 105 -13.99 35.38 -18.46
CA PRO A 105 -14.71 35.63 -19.72
C PRO A 105 -15.60 34.44 -20.10
N ASP A 106 -16.77 34.71 -20.67
CA ASP A 106 -17.69 33.66 -21.12
C ASP A 106 -17.09 32.81 -22.25
N SER A 107 -16.26 33.42 -23.10
CA SER A 107 -15.53 32.73 -24.17
C SER A 107 -14.59 31.65 -23.63
N GLU A 108 -14.03 31.86 -22.43
CA GLU A 108 -13.14 30.90 -21.78
C GLU A 108 -13.91 29.69 -21.24
N ARG A 109 -15.18 29.88 -20.85
CA ARG A 109 -16.05 28.78 -20.37
C ARG A 109 -16.83 28.09 -21.49
N ALA A 110 -16.73 28.57 -22.73
CA ALA A 110 -17.44 28.00 -23.87
C ALA A 110 -17.01 26.56 -24.20
N GLN A 111 -15.75 26.21 -23.92
CA GLN A 111 -15.21 24.86 -24.10
C GLN A 111 -14.52 24.37 -22.83
N PRO A 112 -14.65 23.08 -22.49
CA PRO A 112 -13.86 22.48 -21.41
C PRO A 112 -12.37 22.62 -21.69
N GLN A 113 -11.62 23.00 -20.67
CA GLN A 113 -10.17 23.14 -20.71
C GLN A 113 -9.52 22.06 -19.86
N ARG A 114 -8.30 21.66 -20.24
CA ARG A 114 -7.49 20.72 -19.46
C ARG A 114 -6.98 21.40 -18.18
N LEU A 115 -7.29 20.80 -17.05
CA LEU A 115 -6.70 21.11 -15.75
C LEU A 115 -5.99 19.87 -15.22
N THR A 116 -5.02 20.06 -14.33
CA THR A 116 -4.44 18.94 -13.56
C THR A 116 -4.57 19.21 -12.08
N LEU A 117 -4.97 18.20 -11.33
CA LEU A 117 -5.16 18.28 -9.90
C LEU A 117 -4.19 17.37 -9.16
N ASN A 118 -3.60 17.89 -8.09
CA ASN A 118 -2.99 17.07 -7.06
C ASN A 118 -3.93 16.99 -5.88
N VAL A 119 -4.23 15.76 -5.42
CA VAL A 119 -5.15 15.53 -4.30
C VAL A 119 -4.42 14.74 -3.23
N THR A 120 -4.22 15.36 -2.07
CA THR A 120 -3.68 14.68 -0.88
C THR A 120 -4.80 14.48 0.12
N LEU A 121 -4.96 13.23 0.56
CA LEU A 121 -6.00 12.79 1.47
C LEU A 121 -5.34 12.31 2.75
N TRP A 122 -5.86 12.73 3.90
CA TRP A 122 -5.50 12.16 5.19
C TRP A 122 -6.72 11.43 5.74
N PRO A 123 -6.78 10.10 5.62
CA PRO A 123 -7.92 9.34 6.10
C PRO A 123 -7.99 9.30 7.63
N LYS A 124 -9.20 9.16 8.18
CA LYS A 124 -9.39 8.73 9.57
C LYS A 124 -9.25 7.21 9.60
N ILE A 125 -8.03 6.71 9.79
CA ILE A 125 -7.75 5.26 9.67
C ILE A 125 -8.13 4.53 10.95
N ALA A 126 -8.85 3.43 10.75
CA ALA A 126 -8.94 2.29 11.68
C ALA A 126 -8.12 1.11 11.11
N GLU A 127 -7.84 0.09 11.92
CA GLU A 127 -7.00 -1.06 11.52
C GLU A 127 -7.30 -1.57 10.09
N LEU A 128 -6.30 -1.49 9.20
CA LEU A 128 -6.50 -1.74 7.77
C LEU A 128 -6.95 -3.18 7.46
N GLN A 129 -6.44 -4.18 8.19
CA GLN A 129 -6.74 -5.62 8.04
C GLN A 129 -6.86 -6.11 6.58
N ASP A 130 -6.12 -5.48 5.65
CA ASP A 130 -6.20 -5.69 4.20
C ASP A 130 -7.63 -5.60 3.61
N ASN A 131 -8.50 -4.79 4.21
CA ASN A 131 -9.86 -4.56 3.76
C ASN A 131 -10.03 -3.17 3.17
N LEU A 132 -10.46 -3.09 1.90
CA LEU A 132 -10.73 -1.83 1.20
C LEU A 132 -11.78 -0.97 1.93
N ALA A 133 -12.70 -1.57 2.68
CA ALA A 133 -13.69 -0.84 3.49
C ALA A 133 -13.07 -0.06 4.66
N ASN A 134 -11.84 -0.41 5.08
CA ASN A 134 -11.14 0.23 6.19
C ASN A 134 -10.21 1.36 5.71
N THR A 135 -10.22 1.68 4.41
CA THR A 135 -9.41 2.75 3.82
C THR A 135 -10.23 3.59 2.84
N VAL A 136 -9.66 4.69 2.40
CA VAL A 136 -10.28 5.55 1.40
C VAL A 136 -9.98 4.99 0.01
N ASN A 137 -11.04 4.70 -0.75
CA ASN A 137 -10.90 4.26 -2.13
C ASN A 137 -10.51 5.45 -3.03
N TYR A 138 -9.23 5.55 -3.36
CA TYR A 138 -8.69 6.61 -4.21
C TYR A 138 -9.19 6.57 -5.66
N SER A 139 -9.64 5.41 -6.17
CA SER A 139 -10.24 5.36 -7.51
C SER A 139 -11.60 6.06 -7.52
N ALA A 140 -12.40 5.81 -6.49
CA ALA A 140 -13.68 6.50 -6.29
C ALA A 140 -13.50 8.01 -6.06
N VAL A 141 -12.45 8.42 -5.34
CA VAL A 141 -12.09 9.85 -5.21
C VAL A 141 -11.76 10.46 -6.57
N ALA A 142 -10.92 9.80 -7.38
CA ALA A 142 -10.55 10.31 -8.71
C ALA A 142 -11.75 10.44 -9.65
N GLU A 143 -12.69 9.49 -9.61
CA GLU A 143 -13.94 9.54 -10.37
C GLU A 143 -14.85 10.67 -9.88
N CYS A 144 -15.06 10.78 -8.57
CA CYS A 144 -15.83 11.85 -7.93
C CYS A 144 -15.30 13.24 -8.34
N VAL A 145 -13.98 13.46 -8.31
CA VAL A 145 -13.38 14.74 -8.72
C VAL A 145 -13.64 15.03 -10.20
N LYS A 146 -13.50 14.03 -11.08
CA LYS A 146 -13.76 14.20 -12.52
C LYS A 146 -15.21 14.58 -12.78
N GLU A 147 -16.14 13.86 -12.15
CA GLU A 147 -17.57 14.14 -12.26
C GLU A 147 -17.90 15.54 -11.74
N PHE A 148 -17.43 15.88 -10.55
CA PHE A 148 -17.62 17.20 -9.93
C PHE A 148 -17.18 18.34 -10.86
N VAL A 149 -15.97 18.24 -11.43
CA VAL A 149 -15.41 19.27 -12.33
C VAL A 149 -16.22 19.39 -13.63
N SER A 150 -16.71 18.27 -14.17
CA SER A 150 -17.46 18.27 -15.43
C SER A 150 -18.89 18.84 -15.32
N GLN A 151 -19.48 18.81 -14.12
CA GLN A 151 -20.86 19.23 -13.88
C GLN A 151 -20.99 20.72 -13.52
N HIS A 152 -19.88 21.40 -13.23
CA HIS A 152 -19.90 22.75 -12.70
C HIS A 152 -19.02 23.70 -13.53
N ASP A 153 -19.54 24.91 -13.73
CA ASP A 153 -18.81 26.01 -14.36
C ASP A 153 -18.35 26.99 -13.27
N TYR A 154 -17.05 27.30 -13.24
CA TYR A 154 -16.48 28.23 -12.26
C TYR A 154 -15.81 29.42 -12.94
N LYS A 155 -15.79 30.55 -12.25
CA LYS A 155 -15.03 31.72 -12.72
C LYS A 155 -13.54 31.65 -12.33
N LEU A 156 -13.27 31.03 -11.18
CA LEU A 156 -11.98 31.06 -10.49
C LEU A 156 -11.54 29.64 -10.13
N ILE A 157 -10.24 29.35 -10.26
CA ILE A 157 -9.66 28.06 -9.85
C ILE A 157 -9.60 27.93 -8.32
N GLU A 158 -9.57 29.07 -7.62
CA GLU A 158 -9.69 29.20 -6.17
C GLU A 158 -11.01 28.62 -5.67
N THR A 159 -12.12 29.05 -6.27
CA THR A 159 -13.45 28.55 -5.92
C THR A 159 -13.58 27.08 -6.27
N LEU A 160 -13.07 26.65 -7.42
CA LEU A 160 -13.08 25.24 -7.81
C LEU A 160 -12.32 24.37 -6.79
N GLY A 161 -11.09 24.74 -6.43
CA GLY A 161 -10.27 23.99 -5.48
C GLY A 161 -10.93 23.87 -4.11
N GLU A 162 -11.45 24.98 -3.59
CA GLU A 162 -12.16 25.03 -2.31
C GLU A 162 -13.42 24.15 -2.30
N GLN A 163 -14.22 24.20 -3.37
CA GLN A 163 -15.44 23.40 -3.48
C GLN A 163 -15.14 21.90 -3.60
N ILE A 164 -14.10 21.53 -4.36
CA ILE A 164 -13.65 20.12 -4.42
C ILE A 164 -13.16 19.66 -3.05
N ALA A 165 -12.34 20.45 -2.36
CA ALA A 165 -11.84 20.09 -1.02
C ALA A 165 -13.00 19.89 -0.03
N ALA A 166 -13.97 20.81 0.01
CA ALA A 166 -15.16 20.68 0.84
C ALA A 166 -16.00 19.45 0.48
N HIS A 167 -16.21 19.18 -0.81
CA HIS A 167 -16.98 18.03 -1.28
C HIS A 167 -16.34 16.70 -0.89
N LEU A 168 -15.02 16.57 -1.09
CA LEU A 168 -14.27 15.37 -0.72
C LEU A 168 -14.26 15.13 0.79
N LEU A 169 -14.09 16.19 1.60
CA LEU A 169 -14.10 16.09 3.05
C LEU A 169 -15.48 15.63 3.58
N ALA A 170 -16.57 16.04 2.93
CA ALA A 170 -17.93 15.64 3.30
C ALA A 170 -18.30 14.21 2.85
N GLN A 171 -17.77 13.75 1.71
CA GLN A 171 -18.15 12.45 1.12
C GLN A 171 -17.28 11.28 1.60
N PHE A 172 -16.03 11.54 1.99
CA PHE A 172 -15.07 10.52 2.38
C PHE A 172 -14.66 10.68 3.84
N ASN A 173 -14.30 9.57 4.50
CA ASN A 173 -13.87 9.56 5.90
C ASN A 173 -12.44 10.12 6.08
N LEU A 174 -12.30 11.44 5.95
CA LEU A 174 -11.04 12.18 5.96
C LEU A 174 -10.95 13.08 7.18
N ARG A 175 -9.75 13.21 7.76
CA ARG A 175 -9.45 14.25 8.77
C ARG A 175 -8.98 15.55 8.11
N LYS A 176 -8.37 15.43 6.93
CA LYS A 176 -7.82 16.53 6.15
C LYS A 176 -7.79 16.17 4.67
N VAL A 177 -7.95 17.18 3.84
CA VAL A 177 -7.76 17.10 2.40
C VAL A 177 -7.04 18.36 1.90
N GLU A 178 -6.18 18.17 0.90
CA GLU A 178 -5.49 19.23 0.19
C GLU A 178 -5.70 19.01 -1.30
N VAL A 179 -6.14 20.07 -1.99
CA VAL A 179 -6.42 20.05 -3.43
C VAL A 179 -5.65 21.19 -4.07
N GLU A 180 -4.67 20.85 -4.90
CA GLU A 180 -4.02 21.80 -5.80
C GLU A 180 -4.68 21.72 -7.18
N VAL A 181 -5.14 22.85 -7.71
CA VAL A 181 -5.67 22.97 -9.07
C VAL A 181 -4.67 23.73 -9.92
N ARG A 182 -4.16 23.10 -10.99
CA ARG A 182 -3.22 23.69 -11.94
C ARG A 182 -3.92 24.04 -13.26
N LYS A 183 -3.62 25.24 -13.78
CA LYS A 183 -4.13 25.77 -15.05
C LYS A 183 -3.00 26.29 -15.92
N PHE A 184 -3.10 26.07 -17.22
CA PHE A 184 -2.05 26.32 -18.22
C PHE A 184 -2.39 27.52 -19.11
N VAL A 185 -2.47 28.72 -18.53
CA VAL A 185 -2.99 29.92 -19.22
C VAL A 185 -1.94 30.98 -19.56
N LEU A 186 -0.79 30.98 -18.89
CA LEU A 186 0.26 31.97 -19.10
C LEU A 186 1.30 31.44 -20.10
N PRO A 187 1.68 32.22 -21.14
CA PRO A 187 2.62 31.74 -22.17
C PRO A 187 4.04 31.54 -21.64
N ASP A 188 4.44 32.32 -20.63
CA ASP A 188 5.80 32.34 -20.08
C ASP A 188 5.93 31.54 -18.77
N ALA A 189 4.90 30.79 -18.38
CA ALA A 189 4.93 29.92 -17.19
C ALA A 189 4.36 28.54 -17.51
N ASN A 190 4.89 27.51 -16.86
CA ASN A 190 4.41 26.14 -17.06
C ASN A 190 2.94 25.99 -16.64
N TYR A 191 2.56 26.61 -15.53
CA TYR A 191 1.19 26.65 -15.03
C TYR A 191 1.07 27.71 -13.92
N VAL A 192 -0.16 28.09 -13.62
CA VAL A 192 -0.55 28.73 -12.35
C VAL A 192 -1.31 27.70 -11.52
N SER A 193 -1.18 27.73 -10.20
CA SER A 193 -1.94 26.85 -9.32
C SER A 193 -2.41 27.51 -8.05
N VAL A 194 -3.50 26.96 -7.50
CA VAL A 194 -4.04 27.31 -6.20
C VAL A 194 -4.20 26.04 -5.40
N THR A 195 -3.82 26.09 -4.13
CA THR A 195 -3.99 24.99 -3.17
C THR A 195 -5.03 25.36 -2.13
N ALA A 196 -6.10 24.57 -2.05
CA ALA A 196 -7.08 24.62 -0.98
C ALA A 196 -6.80 23.51 0.03
N VAL A 197 -6.80 23.84 1.32
CA VAL A 197 -6.62 22.89 2.42
C VAL A 197 -7.85 22.96 3.32
N ARG A 198 -8.45 21.80 3.59
CA ARG A 198 -9.57 21.67 4.51
C ARG A 198 -9.29 20.59 5.53
N GLU A 199 -9.60 20.89 6.77
CA GLU A 199 -9.51 19.97 7.90
C GLU A 199 -10.89 19.81 8.49
N ASP A 200 -11.22 18.60 8.92
CA ASP A 200 -12.44 18.36 9.66
C ASP A 200 -12.20 18.78 11.11
N GLU A 201 -12.68 19.98 11.45
CA GLU A 201 -12.72 20.49 12.83
C GLU A 201 -13.81 19.74 13.60
N ALA A 202 -13.62 18.44 13.81
CA ALA A 202 -14.45 17.68 14.73
C ALA A 202 -14.25 18.24 16.14
N THR A 203 -15.19 19.10 16.55
CA THR A 203 -15.40 19.59 17.93
C THR A 203 -15.87 18.46 18.83
#